data_AF-A0A9N9Q677-F1
#
_entry.id   AF-A0A9N9Q677-F1
#
_cell.length_a   1.000
_cell.length_b   1.000
_cell.length_c   1.000
_cell.angle_alpha   90.00
_cell.angle_beta   90.00
_cell.angle_gamma   90.00
#
_symmetry.space_group_name_H-M   'P 1'
#
loop_
_entity.id
_entity.type
_entity.pdbx_description
1 polymer ?
#
loop_
_entity_poly.entity_id
_entity_poly.type
_entity_poly.pdbx_seq_one_letter_code
_entity_poly.pdbx_strand_id
1 'polypeptide(L)'
;MFSRLFFISCFLLGVLHVVLATTIHRPPYDPSKNKRGLTFSTPTTWIQGFCGDGCLTYIPMLWGASPGNVNGWKKRAQDSINKGANHILGFNEPDLCFITGTYTQACMTPQDAANAWRQHIQPLGKQAWLVSPAITNADGSFKWLRDFLAACHDCQVDTIAVNWYDTANNFGYLQSFLQSLKSIIGNKNIWLTEV
;
A
#
# COMPACT_ATOMS: atom_id res chain seq x y z
N MET A 1 45.95 46.97 29.58
CA MET A 1 45.52 45.55 29.61
C MET A 1 44.70 45.32 28.34
N PHE A 2 45.36 44.69 27.37
CA PHE A 2 45.01 44.28 26.00
C PHE A 2 44.10 45.11 25.07
N SER A 3 44.70 45.43 23.91
CA SER A 3 44.22 46.18 22.75
C SER A 3 43.38 45.35 21.76
N ARG A 4 42.52 46.10 21.04
CA ARG A 4 41.97 45.94 19.67
C ARG A 4 42.46 44.74 18.83
N LEU A 5 41.57 44.15 18.02
CA LEU A 5 41.76 44.06 16.55
C LEU A 5 40.48 43.59 15.83
N PHE A 6 39.98 44.45 14.94
CA PHE A 6 39.11 44.09 13.82
C PHE A 6 39.95 43.27 12.82
N PHE A 7 39.38 42.19 12.29
CA PHE A 7 39.83 41.63 11.01
C PHE A 7 38.60 41.32 10.14
N ILE A 8 38.41 42.18 9.14
CA ILE A 8 37.79 41.84 7.87
C ILE A 8 38.95 41.48 6.96
N SER A 9 38.99 40.27 6.37
CA SER A 9 39.34 40.09 4.95
C SER A 9 39.26 38.63 4.46
N CYS A 10 38.67 38.50 3.28
CA CYS A 10 38.97 37.59 2.16
C CYS A 10 38.61 36.10 2.18
N PHE A 11 37.60 35.79 1.36
CA PHE A 11 37.63 34.83 0.25
C PHE A 11 38.23 33.44 0.49
N LEU A 12 37.34 32.46 0.66
CA LEU A 12 37.50 31.14 0.05
C LEU A 12 36.12 30.65 -0.39
N LEU A 13 36.01 30.38 -1.70
CA LEU A 13 34.87 29.75 -2.35
C LEU A 13 34.65 28.35 -1.74
N GLY A 14 33.77 28.26 -0.75
CA GLY A 14 33.14 27.02 -0.35
C GLY A 14 31.70 27.08 -0.81
N VAL A 15 31.38 26.45 -1.94
CA VAL A 15 30.00 26.10 -2.26
C VAL A 15 29.57 25.13 -1.17
N LEU A 16 29.00 25.66 -0.08
CA LEU A 16 28.25 24.89 0.89
C LEU A 16 27.05 24.37 0.11
N HIS A 17 27.21 23.20 -0.52
CA HIS A 17 26.09 22.37 -0.92
C HIS A 17 25.39 22.04 0.40
N VAL A 18 24.44 22.90 0.78
CA VAL A 18 23.36 22.52 1.66
C VAL A 18 22.64 21.43 0.89
N VAL A 19 23.10 20.19 1.04
CA VAL A 19 22.28 19.03 0.79
C VAL A 19 21.18 19.16 1.83
N LEU A 20 20.11 19.88 1.48
CA LEU A 20 18.83 19.74 2.16
C LEU A 20 18.56 18.24 2.07
N ALA A 21 18.78 17.54 3.18
CA ALA A 21 18.26 16.21 3.36
C ALA A 21 16.75 16.37 3.26
N THR A 22 16.22 16.27 2.04
CA THR A 22 14.79 16.15 1.80
C THR A 22 14.39 14.89 2.53
N THR A 23 13.84 15.06 3.73
CA THR A 23 13.34 13.95 4.52
C THR A 23 12.25 13.32 3.64
N ILE A 24 12.50 12.11 3.15
CA ILE A 24 11.53 11.44 2.28
C ILE A 24 10.30 11.18 3.15
N HIS A 25 9.23 11.90 2.86
CA HIS A 25 7.96 11.78 3.53
C HIS A 25 6.92 11.34 2.51
N ARG A 26 6.04 10.43 2.92
CA ARG A 26 4.89 10.03 2.12
C ARG A 26 4.03 11.27 1.81
N PRO A 27 3.47 11.37 0.60
CA PRO A 27 2.66 12.54 0.23
C PRO A 27 1.40 12.63 1.11
N PRO A 28 0.83 13.83 1.32
CA PRO A 28 -0.44 13.99 2.01
C PRO A 28 -1.54 13.16 1.35
N TYR A 29 -2.42 12.56 2.15
CA TYR A 29 -3.56 11.78 1.68
C TYR A 29 -4.82 12.18 2.44
N ASP A 30 -5.87 12.50 1.68
CA ASP A 30 -7.21 12.81 2.17
C ASP A 30 -8.18 11.73 1.66
N PRO A 31 -8.59 10.77 2.51
CA PRO A 31 -9.47 9.65 2.10
C PRO A 31 -10.90 10.10 1.76
N SER A 32 -11.25 11.37 1.98
CA SER A 32 -12.55 11.91 1.56
C SER A 32 -12.61 12.21 0.06
N LYS A 33 -11.44 12.36 -0.59
CA LYS A 33 -11.29 12.67 -2.01
C LYS A 33 -10.94 11.42 -2.80
N ASN A 34 -11.16 11.45 -4.12
CA ASN A 34 -10.58 10.47 -5.05
C ASN A 34 -10.95 9.00 -4.75
N LYS A 35 -12.20 8.77 -4.34
CA LYS A 35 -12.70 7.44 -3.92
C LYS A 35 -12.91 6.44 -5.06
N ARG A 36 -12.71 6.86 -6.31
CA ARG A 36 -12.92 6.02 -7.49
C ARG A 36 -11.58 5.48 -7.98
N GLY A 37 -11.61 4.27 -8.55
CA GLY A 37 -10.49 3.67 -9.24
C GLY A 37 -10.94 2.59 -10.22
N LEU A 38 -10.00 2.07 -11.00
CA LEU A 38 -10.19 0.96 -11.92
C LEU A 38 -9.16 -0.12 -11.63
N THR A 39 -9.59 -1.38 -11.63
CA THR A 39 -8.69 -2.53 -11.64
C THR A 39 -8.38 -2.95 -13.07
N PHE A 40 -7.15 -3.40 -13.31
CA PHE A 40 -6.74 -3.94 -14.61
C PHE A 40 -6.05 -5.29 -14.41
N SER A 41 -6.17 -6.19 -15.38
CA SER A 41 -5.71 -7.59 -15.27
C SER A 41 -4.29 -7.84 -15.79
N THR A 42 -3.52 -6.79 -16.11
CA THR A 42 -2.18 -6.97 -16.71
C THR A 42 -1.07 -6.80 -15.66
N PRO A 43 0.07 -7.52 -15.79
CA PRO A 43 1.15 -7.53 -14.79
C PRO A 43 1.73 -6.16 -14.41
N THR A 44 1.48 -5.13 -15.23
CA THR A 44 2.01 -3.77 -15.08
C THR A 44 0.99 -2.74 -14.63
N THR A 45 -0.29 -3.11 -14.52
CA THR A 45 -1.37 -2.20 -14.11
C THR A 45 -2.39 -2.98 -13.28
N TRP A 46 -2.39 -2.87 -11.95
CA TRP A 46 -3.39 -3.56 -11.12
C TRP A 46 -4.45 -2.62 -10.55
N ILE A 47 -4.08 -1.44 -10.03
CA ILE A 47 -5.08 -0.43 -9.64
C ILE A 47 -4.68 0.94 -10.19
N GLN A 48 -5.64 1.66 -10.74
CA GLN A 48 -5.54 3.09 -11.01
C GLN A 48 -6.50 3.85 -10.09
N GLY A 49 -5.99 4.84 -9.37
CA GLY A 49 -6.81 5.81 -8.66
C GLY A 49 -7.04 7.04 -9.52
N PHE A 50 -8.23 7.63 -9.48
CA PHE A 50 -8.46 8.94 -10.10
C PHE A 50 -7.92 10.03 -9.16
N CYS A 51 -6.96 10.86 -9.58
CA CYS A 51 -6.44 11.94 -8.75
C CYS A 51 -7.25 13.25 -8.82
N GLY A 52 -8.36 13.26 -9.58
CA GLY A 52 -9.23 14.42 -9.83
C GLY A 52 -9.73 14.43 -11.27
N ASP A 53 -10.13 15.61 -11.79
CA ASP A 53 -10.60 15.77 -13.16
C ASP A 53 -9.50 15.44 -14.18
N GLY A 54 -9.61 14.27 -14.82
CA GLY A 54 -8.82 13.89 -15.99
C GLY A 54 -7.47 13.20 -15.71
N CYS A 55 -7.09 12.93 -14.46
CA CYS A 55 -5.81 12.30 -14.15
C CYS A 55 -5.95 10.91 -13.49
N LEU A 56 -5.17 9.96 -13.99
CA LEU A 56 -5.05 8.59 -13.47
C LEU A 56 -3.69 8.44 -12.78
N THR A 57 -3.68 7.97 -11.54
CA THR A 57 -2.47 7.59 -10.81
C THR A 57 -2.39 6.08 -10.72
N TYR A 58 -1.27 5.52 -11.16
CA TYR A 58 -1.00 4.10 -11.03
C TYR A 58 -0.61 3.74 -9.58
N ILE A 59 -1.29 2.76 -9.00
CA ILE A 59 -0.97 2.20 -7.68
C ILE A 59 -0.39 0.79 -7.89
N PRO A 60 0.90 0.56 -7.62
CA PRO A 60 1.51 -0.74 -7.77
C PRO A 60 1.04 -1.71 -6.67
N MET A 61 0.87 -2.96 -7.07
CA MET A 61 0.48 -4.07 -6.20
C MET A 61 1.58 -5.13 -6.19
N LEU A 62 1.95 -5.62 -5.00
CA LEU A 62 2.70 -6.88 -4.92
C LEU A 62 1.71 -8.01 -4.78
N TRP A 63 1.33 -8.64 -5.90
CA TRP A 63 0.24 -9.61 -5.95
C TRP A 63 0.44 -10.81 -5.01
N GLY A 64 1.66 -11.31 -4.86
CA GLY A 64 1.99 -12.43 -3.97
C GLY A 64 3.49 -12.51 -3.69
N ALA A 65 3.93 -13.53 -2.96
CA ALA A 65 5.34 -13.71 -2.58
C ALA A 65 6.12 -14.74 -3.44
N SER A 66 5.50 -15.31 -4.47
CA SER A 66 6.22 -16.22 -5.38
C SER A 66 7.34 -15.50 -6.13
N PRO A 67 8.40 -16.21 -6.60
CA PRO A 67 9.51 -15.60 -7.32
C PRO A 67 9.08 -14.73 -8.51
N GLY A 68 8.07 -15.15 -9.27
CA GLY A 68 7.53 -14.37 -10.39
C GLY A 68 6.98 -13.00 -9.98
N ASN A 69 6.46 -12.87 -8.76
CA ASN A 69 5.92 -11.62 -8.22
C ASN A 69 7.01 -10.73 -7.61
N VAL A 70 7.91 -11.31 -6.80
CA VAL A 70 8.93 -10.53 -6.06
C VAL A 70 10.12 -10.14 -6.94
N ASN A 71 10.42 -10.89 -8.00
CA ASN A 71 11.53 -10.58 -8.91
C ASN A 71 11.28 -9.23 -9.60
N GLY A 72 12.14 -8.25 -9.31
CA GLY A 72 12.04 -6.89 -9.82
C GLY A 72 11.00 -6.00 -9.12
N TRP A 73 10.30 -6.49 -8.09
CA TRP A 73 9.27 -5.75 -7.35
C TRP A 73 9.79 -4.40 -6.84
N LYS A 74 10.92 -4.41 -6.12
CA LYS A 74 11.52 -3.20 -5.55
C LYS A 74 11.71 -2.10 -6.59
N LYS A 75 12.19 -2.46 -7.78
CA LYS A 75 12.40 -1.51 -8.88
C LYS A 75 11.06 -0.99 -9.41
N ARG A 76 10.10 -1.88 -9.70
CA ARG A 76 8.76 -1.50 -10.21
C ARG A 76 8.00 -0.59 -9.23
N ALA A 77 8.04 -0.91 -7.94
CA ALA A 77 7.42 -0.11 -6.90
C ALA A 77 8.07 1.28 -6.80
N GLN A 78 9.40 1.36 -6.77
CA GLN A 78 10.10 2.64 -6.73
C GLN A 78 9.88 3.47 -7.99
N ASP A 79 9.92 2.85 -9.18
CA ASP A 79 9.62 3.53 -10.45
C ASP A 79 8.20 4.13 -10.43
N SER A 80 7.23 3.43 -9.82
CA SER A 80 5.85 3.91 -9.69
C SER A 80 5.74 5.07 -8.71
N ILE A 81 6.40 4.98 -7.54
CA ILE A 81 6.48 6.08 -6.56
C ILE A 81 7.10 7.33 -7.21
N ASN A 82 8.20 7.16 -7.94
CA ASN A 82 8.87 8.26 -8.64
C ASN A 82 7.99 8.90 -9.73
N LYS A 83 6.98 8.18 -10.24
CA LYS A 83 5.98 8.67 -11.19
C LYS A 83 4.71 9.20 -10.52
N GLY A 84 4.70 9.31 -9.19
CA GLY A 84 3.59 9.90 -8.43
C GLY A 84 2.68 8.90 -7.72
N ALA A 85 2.98 7.59 -7.73
CA ALA A 85 2.24 6.64 -6.92
C ALA A 85 2.41 6.97 -5.43
N ASN A 86 1.30 7.23 -4.75
CA ASN A 86 1.27 7.58 -3.33
C ASN A 86 0.87 6.40 -2.43
N HIS A 87 0.41 5.29 -3.01
CA HIS A 87 0.05 4.08 -2.29
C HIS A 87 0.78 2.85 -2.85
N ILE A 88 0.90 1.81 -2.04
CA ILE A 88 1.30 0.47 -2.42
C ILE A 88 0.21 -0.49 -1.95
N LEU A 89 -0.29 -1.35 -2.83
CA LEU A 89 -1.23 -2.41 -2.46
C LEU A 89 -0.50 -3.73 -2.18
N GLY A 90 -0.93 -4.42 -1.12
CA GLY A 90 -0.44 -5.74 -0.73
C GLY A 90 -0.93 -6.88 -1.61
N PHE A 91 -0.85 -8.10 -1.06
CA PHE A 91 -1.12 -9.36 -1.77
C PHE A 91 -2.60 -9.51 -2.17
N ASN A 92 -2.85 -10.17 -3.30
CA ASN A 92 -4.18 -10.39 -3.86
C ASN A 92 -4.79 -11.67 -3.30
N GLU A 93 -5.88 -11.55 -2.55
CA GLU A 93 -6.68 -12.67 -2.05
C GLU A 93 -5.79 -13.79 -1.45
N PRO A 94 -4.89 -13.46 -0.51
CA PRO A 94 -4.01 -14.46 0.11
C PRO A 94 -4.80 -15.51 0.91
N ASP A 95 -6.04 -15.21 1.28
CA ASP A 95 -7.01 -16.10 1.92
C ASP A 95 -7.62 -17.13 0.94
N LEU A 96 -7.42 -17.00 -0.37
CA LEU A 96 -8.01 -17.87 -1.38
C LEU A 96 -6.97 -18.84 -1.99
N CYS A 97 -6.84 -20.01 -1.35
CA CYS A 97 -5.94 -21.09 -1.78
C CYS A 97 -6.56 -22.13 -2.71
N PHE A 98 -7.88 -22.14 -2.87
CA PHE A 98 -8.57 -23.13 -3.70
C PHE A 98 -9.72 -22.46 -4.44
N ILE A 99 -9.57 -22.28 -5.75
CA ILE A 99 -10.71 -22.16 -6.67
C ILE A 99 -10.81 -23.50 -7.40
N THR A 100 -12.02 -24.03 -7.51
CA THR A 100 -12.28 -25.30 -8.20
C THR A 100 -11.66 -25.30 -9.60
N GLY A 101 -10.62 -26.11 -9.79
CA GLY A 101 -10.27 -26.66 -11.09
C GLY A 101 -8.96 -26.23 -11.74
N THR A 102 -8.26 -25.15 -11.37
CA THR A 102 -6.91 -24.89 -11.97
C THR A 102 -6.08 -23.71 -11.43
N TYR A 103 -6.65 -22.75 -10.69
CA TYR A 103 -5.91 -21.54 -10.27
C TYR A 103 -6.17 -21.17 -8.81
N THR A 104 -5.12 -20.70 -8.13
CA THR A 104 -5.19 -20.09 -6.80
C THR A 104 -4.84 -18.62 -6.92
N GLN A 105 -5.20 -17.81 -5.93
CA GLN A 105 -4.73 -16.44 -5.83
C GLN A 105 -3.36 -16.41 -5.17
N ALA A 106 -3.01 -15.36 -4.41
CA ALA A 106 -1.71 -15.32 -3.74
C ALA A 106 -1.50 -16.52 -2.81
N CYS A 107 -2.58 -17.06 -2.23
CA CYS A 107 -2.60 -18.24 -1.38
C CYS A 107 -1.45 -18.25 -0.36
N MET A 108 -1.61 -17.47 0.71
CA MET A 108 -0.57 -17.28 1.70
C MET A 108 -1.16 -17.47 3.09
N THR A 109 -0.40 -18.11 3.98
CA THR A 109 -0.75 -18.06 5.39
C THR A 109 -0.58 -16.62 5.92
N PRO A 110 -1.30 -16.22 6.98
CA PRO A 110 -1.11 -14.90 7.57
C PRO A 110 0.34 -14.63 8.00
N GLN A 111 1.05 -15.65 8.49
CA GLN A 111 2.45 -15.54 8.91
C GLN A 111 3.39 -15.35 7.70
N ASP A 112 3.19 -16.09 6.61
CA ASP A 112 4.00 -15.93 5.39
C ASP A 112 3.76 -14.56 4.77
N ALA A 113 2.51 -14.08 4.77
CA ALA A 113 2.17 -12.73 4.32
C ALA A 113 2.83 -11.66 5.19
N ALA A 114 2.83 -11.81 6.52
CA ALA A 114 3.54 -10.87 7.41
C ALA A 114 5.05 -10.85 7.16
N ASN A 115 5.66 -12.03 6.95
CA ASN A 115 7.09 -12.13 6.64
C ASN A 115 7.44 -11.45 5.31
N ALA A 116 6.68 -11.76 4.26
CA ALA A 116 6.85 -11.14 2.94
C ALA A 116 6.57 -9.63 2.98
N TRP A 117 5.58 -9.19 3.77
CA TRP A 117 5.26 -7.78 3.97
C TRP A 117 6.45 -7.02 4.53
N ARG A 118 7.06 -7.51 5.62
CA ARG A 118 8.26 -6.89 6.20
C ARG A 118 9.40 -6.80 5.20
N GLN A 119 9.59 -7.83 4.38
CA GLN A 119 10.68 -7.89 3.42
C GLN A 119 10.48 -6.96 2.21
N HIS A 120 9.26 -6.88 1.69
CA HIS A 120 9.01 -6.32 0.35
C HIS A 120 8.14 -5.06 0.34
N ILE A 121 7.27 -4.84 1.33
CA ILE A 121 6.30 -3.74 1.34
C ILE A 121 6.64 -2.72 2.43
N GLN A 122 6.90 -3.18 3.65
CA GLN A 122 7.23 -2.32 4.80
C GLN A 122 8.35 -1.28 4.50
N PRO A 123 9.42 -1.59 3.74
CA PRO A 123 10.46 -0.60 3.43
C PRO A 123 9.98 0.62 2.62
N LEU A 124 8.82 0.52 1.99
CA LEU A 124 8.22 1.59 1.18
C LEU A 124 7.35 2.55 2.00
N GLY A 125 7.04 2.23 3.26
CA GLY A 125 6.07 2.96 4.09
C GLY A 125 6.45 4.41 4.42
N LYS A 126 7.73 4.77 4.28
CA LYS A 126 8.19 6.16 4.40
C LYS A 126 7.90 7.02 3.16
N GLN A 127 7.67 6.38 2.01
CA GLN A 127 7.48 7.06 0.72
C GLN A 127 6.03 6.98 0.21
N ALA A 128 5.29 5.96 0.66
CA ALA A 128 3.92 5.71 0.23
C ALA A 128 3.06 5.19 1.40
N TRP A 129 1.76 5.34 1.27
CA TRP A 129 0.76 4.74 2.15
C TRP A 129 0.60 3.26 1.81
N LEU A 130 0.59 2.39 2.83
CA LEU A 130 0.57 0.95 2.63
C LEU A 130 -0.85 0.41 2.83
N VAL A 131 -1.39 -0.19 1.78
CA VAL A 131 -2.71 -0.82 1.76
C VAL A 131 -2.52 -2.32 1.98
N SER A 132 -3.29 -2.89 2.90
CA SER A 132 -3.17 -4.29 3.32
C SER A 132 -3.27 -5.27 2.14
N PRO A 133 -2.96 -6.56 2.37
CA PRO A 133 -3.45 -7.60 1.48
C PRO A 133 -4.97 -7.49 1.32
N ALA A 134 -5.47 -7.71 0.10
CA ALA A 134 -6.88 -7.63 -0.24
C ALA A 134 -7.53 -8.98 0.03
N ILE A 135 -8.26 -9.10 1.14
CA ILE A 135 -8.99 -10.34 1.45
C ILE A 135 -10.28 -10.45 0.62
N THR A 136 -10.75 -11.67 0.39
CA THR A 136 -12.08 -11.90 -0.23
C THR A 136 -13.23 -11.66 0.77
N ASN A 137 -14.47 -11.85 0.30
CA ASN A 137 -15.67 -11.97 1.12
C ASN A 137 -16.05 -13.43 1.46
N ALA A 138 -15.09 -14.37 1.37
CA ALA A 138 -15.32 -15.77 1.69
C ALA A 138 -15.34 -16.04 3.21
N ASP A 139 -15.82 -17.24 3.56
CA ASP A 139 -15.75 -17.71 4.94
C ASP A 139 -14.29 -17.84 5.39
N GLY A 140 -13.97 -17.22 6.53
CA GLY A 140 -12.63 -17.23 7.11
C GLY A 140 -11.74 -16.04 6.73
N SER A 141 -12.11 -15.22 5.74
CA SER A 141 -11.33 -14.05 5.30
C SER A 141 -11.10 -13.03 6.42
N PHE A 142 -12.11 -12.77 7.25
CA PHE A 142 -11.96 -11.93 8.44
C PHE A 142 -11.03 -12.53 9.50
N LYS A 143 -10.99 -13.86 9.63
CA LYS A 143 -10.04 -14.52 10.52
C LYS A 143 -8.62 -14.35 9.97
N TRP A 144 -8.43 -14.60 8.68
CA TRP A 144 -7.15 -14.40 8.01
C TRP A 144 -6.62 -12.98 8.21
N LEU A 145 -7.46 -11.96 8.04
CA LEU A 145 -7.08 -10.57 8.25
C LEU A 145 -6.66 -10.28 9.68
N ARG A 146 -7.42 -10.75 10.69
CA ARG A 146 -7.05 -10.59 12.10
C ARG A 146 -5.69 -11.22 12.40
N ASP A 147 -5.49 -12.44 11.92
CA ASP A 147 -4.25 -13.18 12.15
C ASP A 147 -3.06 -12.50 11.47
N PHE A 148 -3.26 -11.93 10.27
CA PHE A 148 -2.21 -11.16 9.57
C PHE A 148 -1.86 -9.88 10.33
N LEU A 149 -2.86 -9.11 10.77
CA LEU A 149 -2.63 -7.89 11.53
C LEU A 149 -1.95 -8.17 12.89
N ALA A 150 -2.26 -9.31 13.53
CA ALA A 150 -1.57 -9.75 14.73
C ALA A 150 -0.11 -10.17 14.43
N ALA A 151 0.11 -10.94 13.38
CA ALA A 151 1.45 -11.36 12.94
C ALA A 151 2.31 -10.18 12.45
N CYS A 152 1.70 -9.09 12.01
CA CYS A 152 2.31 -7.85 11.53
C CYS A 152 2.00 -6.65 12.47
N HIS A 153 1.91 -6.89 13.79
CA HIS A 153 1.61 -5.84 14.78
C HIS A 153 2.65 -4.70 14.79
N ASP A 154 3.86 -4.99 14.31
CA ASP A 154 4.99 -4.07 14.14
C ASP A 154 5.00 -3.37 12.76
N CYS A 155 4.08 -3.73 11.88
CA CYS A 155 4.02 -3.24 10.51
C CYS A 155 3.18 -1.97 10.38
N GLN A 156 3.55 -1.13 9.41
CA GLN A 156 2.71 -0.03 8.97
C GLN A 156 1.67 -0.60 8.01
N VAL A 157 0.40 -0.54 8.38
CA VAL A 157 -0.75 -0.85 7.52
C VAL A 157 -1.75 0.30 7.67
N ASP A 158 -1.81 1.16 6.67
CA ASP A 158 -2.54 2.43 6.75
C ASP A 158 -4.02 2.28 6.36
N THR A 159 -4.31 1.45 5.35
CA THR A 159 -5.66 1.21 4.80
C THR A 159 -5.88 -0.28 4.60
N ILE A 160 -7.11 -0.76 4.79
CA ILE A 160 -7.47 -2.17 4.62
C ILE A 160 -8.14 -2.38 3.27
N ALA A 161 -7.56 -3.22 2.42
CA ALA A 161 -8.17 -3.63 1.16
C ALA A 161 -9.04 -4.88 1.34
N VAL A 162 -10.15 -4.91 0.61
CA VAL A 162 -11.05 -6.05 0.51
C VAL A 162 -11.62 -6.15 -0.90
N ASN A 163 -11.87 -7.38 -1.32
CA ASN A 163 -12.61 -7.75 -2.51
C ASN A 163 -13.96 -8.33 -2.07
N TRP A 164 -15.02 -7.97 -2.77
CA TRP A 164 -16.36 -8.46 -2.49
C TRP A 164 -17.02 -8.91 -3.78
N TYR A 165 -17.52 -10.13 -3.83
CA TYR A 165 -18.24 -10.65 -5.00
C TYR A 165 -19.58 -11.22 -4.58
N ASP A 166 -20.63 -10.73 -5.21
CA ASP A 166 -21.99 -11.26 -5.17
C ASP A 166 -22.75 -10.70 -6.38
N THR A 167 -24.06 -10.91 -6.43
CA THR A 167 -24.97 -10.24 -7.35
C THR A 167 -25.03 -8.73 -7.08
N ALA A 168 -25.15 -7.95 -8.16
CA ALA A 168 -25.18 -6.48 -8.11
C ALA A 168 -26.30 -5.87 -7.24
N ASN A 169 -27.34 -6.66 -6.91
CA ASN A 169 -28.47 -6.20 -6.10
C ASN A 169 -28.32 -6.51 -4.60
N ASN A 170 -27.27 -7.25 -4.20
CA ASN A 170 -27.08 -7.66 -2.81
C ASN A 170 -26.38 -6.59 -1.95
N PHE A 171 -26.88 -5.35 -2.02
CA PHE A 171 -26.32 -4.22 -1.28
C PHE A 171 -26.37 -4.40 0.23
N GLY A 172 -27.39 -5.11 0.75
CA GLY A 172 -27.51 -5.41 2.18
C GLY A 172 -26.37 -6.28 2.70
N TYR A 173 -25.93 -7.26 1.90
CA TYR A 173 -24.77 -8.07 2.26
C TYR A 173 -23.47 -7.25 2.21
N LEU A 174 -23.26 -6.45 1.17
CA LEU A 174 -22.10 -5.54 1.09
C LEU A 174 -22.03 -4.61 2.32
N GLN A 175 -23.15 -4.00 2.71
CA GLN A 175 -23.20 -3.14 3.89
C GLN A 175 -22.85 -3.91 5.17
N SER A 176 -23.41 -5.10 5.36
CA SER A 176 -23.16 -5.94 6.54
C SER A 176 -21.70 -6.41 6.61
N PHE A 177 -21.12 -6.75 5.46
CA PHE A 177 -19.71 -7.11 5.32
C PHE A 177 -18.80 -5.93 5.72
N LEU A 178 -19.04 -4.73 5.19
CA LEU A 178 -18.25 -3.54 5.51
C LEU A 178 -18.39 -3.10 6.97
N GLN A 179 -19.59 -3.24 7.56
CA GLN A 179 -19.81 -2.99 8.99
C GLN A 179 -19.05 -3.97 9.87
N SER A 180 -19.10 -5.26 9.53
CA SER A 180 -18.36 -6.31 10.24
C SER A 180 -16.85 -6.08 10.13
N LEU A 181 -16.36 -5.68 8.95
CA LEU A 181 -14.97 -5.31 8.75
C LEU A 181 -14.57 -4.12 9.63
N LYS A 182 -15.41 -3.08 9.73
CA LYS A 182 -15.16 -1.93 10.62
C LYS A 182 -15.03 -2.32 12.09
N SER A 183 -15.75 -3.33 12.56
CA SER A 183 -15.59 -3.86 13.92
C SER A 183 -14.20 -4.46 14.17
N ILE A 184 -13.53 -4.94 13.12
CA ILE A 184 -12.19 -5.55 13.17
C ILE A 184 -11.09 -4.47 13.08
N ILE A 185 -11.25 -3.51 12.17
CA ILE A 185 -10.16 -2.60 11.78
C ILE A 185 -10.23 -1.22 12.46
N GLY A 186 -11.30 -0.96 13.21
CA GLY A 186 -11.57 0.30 13.89
C GLY A 186 -11.66 1.48 12.92
N ASN A 187 -10.90 2.54 13.20
CA ASN A 187 -10.93 3.79 12.43
C ASN A 187 -10.14 3.74 11.11
N LYS A 188 -9.49 2.61 10.78
CA LYS A 188 -8.77 2.49 9.51
C LYS A 188 -9.72 2.62 8.30
N ASN A 189 -9.21 3.19 7.22
CA ASN A 189 -9.98 3.30 5.97
C ASN A 189 -10.12 1.92 5.30
N ILE A 190 -11.19 1.77 4.51
CA ILE A 190 -11.43 0.59 3.68
C ILE A 190 -11.25 1.00 2.22
N TRP A 191 -10.51 0.20 1.46
CA TRP A 191 -10.53 0.20 0.01
C TRP A 191 -11.26 -1.05 -0.45
N LEU A 192 -12.41 -0.86 -1.09
CA LEU A 192 -13.11 -1.92 -1.81
C LEU A 192 -12.47 -2.01 -3.20
N THR A 193 -11.51 -2.91 -3.34
CA THR A 193 -10.63 -2.98 -4.52
C THR A 193 -11.28 -3.75 -5.67
N GLU A 194 -12.18 -4.68 -5.39
CA GLU A 194 -13.02 -5.39 -6.38
C GLU A 194 -14.45 -5.52 -5.84
N VAL A 195 -15.45 -5.25 -6.69
CA VAL A 195 -16.90 -5.28 -6.40
C VAL A 195 -17.74 -5.50 -7.66
#